data_AF-A0A4Q3AVX6-F1
#
_entry.id   AF-A0A4Q3AVX6-F1
#
_cell.length_a   1.000
_cell.length_b   1.000
_cell.length_c   1.000
_cell.angle_alpha   90.00
_cell.angle_beta   90.00
_cell.angle_gamma   90.00
#
_symmetry.space_group_name_H-M   'P 1'
#
loop_
_entity.id
_entity.type
_entity.pdbx_description
1 polymer ?
#
loop_
_entity_poly.entity_id
_entity_poly.type
_entity_poly.pdbx_seq_one_letter_code
_entity_poly.pdbx_strand_id
1 'polypeptide(L)'
;VAKLNNFRFRSIIFFDENYGWITGDNGILLGTTDGGETWNILHSPQDIVVNPYVYASTYNLIALSQAELLACNNVGTIKSTDGGKTWTQIGTYNRGTVGWITRKSDNEYFGALKTAVNGNTANMLYSNDGCKTWQELDIKVSEMDPSVERIYNFNGKFYANTRDKHILKYMK
;
A
#
# COMPACT_ATOMS: atom_id res chain seq x y z
N VAL A 1 1.21 -17.32 -23.03
CA VAL A 1 1.19 -16.02 -22.32
C VAL A 1 -0.22 -15.81 -21.76
N ALA A 2 -0.40 -15.86 -20.44
CA ALA A 2 -1.71 -15.58 -19.84
C ALA A 2 -2.09 -14.12 -20.16
N LYS A 3 -3.24 -13.92 -20.81
CA LYS A 3 -3.74 -12.58 -21.14
C LYS A 3 -4.19 -11.89 -19.85
N LEU A 4 -3.48 -10.83 -19.44
CA LEU A 4 -3.81 -9.98 -18.28
C LEU A 4 -5.03 -9.06 -18.52
N ASN A 5 -5.98 -9.47 -19.36
CA ASN A 5 -6.96 -8.57 -19.99
C ASN A 5 -8.04 -8.01 -19.04
N ASN A 6 -8.05 -8.38 -17.76
CA ASN A 6 -9.04 -7.94 -16.77
C ASN A 6 -8.41 -7.53 -15.42
N PHE A 7 -7.10 -7.26 -15.36
CA PHE A 7 -6.49 -6.76 -14.13
C PHE A 7 -6.44 -5.24 -14.11
N ARG A 8 -6.97 -4.66 -13.03
CA ARG A 8 -6.77 -3.25 -12.74
C ARG A 8 -5.47 -3.10 -11.97
N PHE A 9 -4.47 -2.49 -12.61
CA PHE A 9 -3.27 -2.05 -11.92
C PHE A 9 -3.56 -0.84 -11.02
N ARG A 10 -2.94 -0.82 -9.85
CA ARG A 10 -3.19 0.14 -8.77
C ARG A 10 -2.03 1.12 -8.59
N SER A 11 -0.80 0.61 -8.63
CA SER A 11 0.41 1.40 -8.39
C SER A 11 1.57 0.84 -9.20
N ILE A 12 2.52 1.71 -9.52
CA ILE A 12 3.84 1.36 -10.04
C ILE A 12 4.89 2.09 -9.19
N ILE A 13 5.99 1.42 -8.87
CA ILE A 13 7.11 2.00 -8.14
C ILE A 13 8.42 1.43 -8.66
N PHE A 14 9.44 2.27 -8.75
CA PHE A 14 10.81 1.88 -9.06
C PHE A 14 11.70 2.21 -7.87
N PHE A 15 12.58 1.27 -7.50
CA PHE A 15 13.64 1.52 -6.51
C PHE A 15 14.82 2.22 -7.16
N ASP A 16 15.22 1.74 -8.34
CA ASP A 16 16.25 2.33 -9.19
C ASP A 16 15.84 2.21 -10.67
N GLU A 17 16.75 2.52 -11.60
CA GLU A 17 16.50 2.46 -13.05
C GLU A 17 16.19 1.06 -13.59
N ASN A 18 16.52 0.00 -12.86
CA ASN A 18 16.37 -1.38 -13.30
C ASN A 18 15.24 -2.11 -12.55
N TYR A 19 15.08 -1.85 -11.25
CA TYR A 19 14.17 -2.59 -10.38
C TYR A 19 12.86 -1.84 -10.14
N GLY A 20 11.76 -2.44 -10.58
CA GLY A 20 10.42 -1.88 -10.44
C GLY A 20 9.33 -2.92 -10.21
N TRP A 21 8.20 -2.47 -9.66
CA TRP A 21 7.05 -3.30 -9.33
C TRP A 21 5.74 -2.63 -9.72
N ILE A 22 4.79 -3.43 -10.18
CA ILE A 22 3.39 -3.04 -10.42
C ILE A 22 2.49 -3.86 -9.51
N THR A 23 1.62 -3.19 -8.76
CA THR A 23 0.58 -3.84 -7.96
C THR A 23 -0.78 -3.71 -8.63
N GLY A 24 -1.73 -4.57 -8.28
CA GLY A 24 -3.09 -4.43 -8.75
C GLY A 24 -4.12 -5.19 -7.91
N ASP A 25 -5.33 -5.25 -8.46
CA ASP A 25 -6.44 -6.01 -7.89
C ASP A 25 -6.16 -7.50 -7.85
N ASN A 26 -6.80 -8.19 -6.90
CA ASN A 26 -6.66 -9.63 -6.68
C ASN A 26 -5.21 -10.06 -6.41
N GLY A 27 -4.44 -9.19 -5.75
CA GLY A 27 -3.06 -9.42 -5.33
C GLY A 27 -2.06 -9.65 -6.47
N ILE A 28 -2.37 -9.19 -7.69
CA ILE A 28 -1.39 -9.21 -8.77
C ILE A 28 -0.18 -8.35 -8.41
N LEU A 29 1.01 -8.94 -8.57
CA LEU A 29 2.28 -8.26 -8.43
C LEU A 29 3.17 -8.64 -9.62
N LEU A 30 3.61 -7.62 -10.36
CA LEU A 30 4.61 -7.76 -11.40
C LEU A 30 5.93 -7.15 -10.93
N GLY A 31 7.05 -7.72 -11.36
CA GLY A 31 8.39 -7.20 -11.13
C GLY A 31 9.21 -7.13 -12.41
N THR A 32 10.04 -6.11 -12.51
CA THR A 32 11.06 -5.93 -13.54
C THR A 32 12.43 -5.80 -12.88
N THR A 33 13.47 -6.24 -13.59
CA THR A 33 14.89 -6.03 -13.25
C THR A 33 15.67 -5.44 -14.42
N ASP A 34 14.96 -4.96 -15.45
CA ASP A 34 15.49 -4.43 -16.71
C ASP A 34 14.81 -3.10 -17.09
N GLY A 35 14.40 -2.31 -16.09
CA GLY A 35 13.85 -0.97 -16.30
C GLY A 35 12.46 -0.96 -16.93
N GLY A 36 11.77 -2.10 -16.92
CA GLY A 36 10.43 -2.26 -17.46
C GLY A 36 10.38 -2.72 -18.91
N GLU A 37 11.52 -3.14 -19.50
CA GLU A 37 11.53 -3.84 -20.78
C GLU A 37 10.74 -5.16 -20.70
N THR A 38 10.91 -5.90 -19.61
CA THR A 38 10.12 -7.09 -19.30
C THR A 38 9.55 -7.06 -17.89
N TRP A 39 8.35 -7.63 -17.77
CA TRP A 39 7.62 -7.73 -16.50
C TRP A 39 7.24 -9.18 -16.22
N ASN A 40 7.69 -9.68 -15.08
CA ASN A 40 7.42 -11.05 -14.62
C ASN A 40 6.35 -11.04 -13.52
N ILE A 41 5.44 -12.00 -13.57
CA ILE A 41 4.44 -12.19 -12.50
C ILE A 41 5.17 -12.77 -11.27
N LEU A 42 5.23 -12.00 -10.18
CA LEU A 42 5.81 -12.42 -8.90
C LEU A 42 4.76 -13.03 -7.97
N HIS A 43 3.51 -12.57 -8.08
CA HIS A 43 2.34 -13.18 -7.45
C HIS A 43 1.17 -13.16 -8.42
N SER A 44 0.47 -14.30 -8.50
CA SER A 44 -0.61 -14.51 -9.45
C SER A 44 -1.99 -14.56 -8.78
N PRO A 45 -3.07 -14.42 -9.57
CA PRO A 45 -4.45 -14.60 -9.10
C PRO A 45 -4.74 -16.00 -8.55
N GLN A 46 -3.91 -17.00 -8.85
CA GLN A 46 -4.10 -18.40 -8.46
C GLN A 46 -3.36 -18.73 -7.16
N ASP A 47 -2.38 -17.93 -6.74
CA ASP A 47 -1.50 -18.22 -5.59
C ASP A 47 -2.07 -17.70 -4.25
N ILE A 48 -3.22 -17.03 -4.28
CA ILE A 48 -3.91 -16.52 -3.08
C ILE A 48 -4.98 -17.52 -2.64
N VAL A 49 -4.55 -18.69 -2.18
CA VAL A 49 -5.37 -19.53 -1.29
C VAL A 49 -4.58 -19.80 -0.02
N VAL A 50 -4.32 -18.74 0.74
CA VAL A 50 -3.93 -18.83 2.15
C VAL A 50 -5.12 -18.52 3.07
N ASN A 51 -6.16 -17.88 2.53
CA ASN A 51 -7.51 -17.77 3.09
C ASN A 51 -8.50 -17.58 1.92
N PRO A 52 -9.43 -18.52 1.65
CA PRO A 52 -10.33 -18.48 0.49
C PRO A 52 -11.35 -17.31 0.49
N TYR A 53 -11.35 -16.47 1.53
CA TYR A 53 -12.31 -15.37 1.69
C TYR A 53 -11.72 -13.97 1.44
N VAL A 54 -10.45 -13.85 1.06
CA VAL A 54 -9.74 -12.56 1.08
C VAL A 54 -8.93 -12.35 -0.20
N TYR A 55 -9.56 -11.78 -1.24
CA TYR A 55 -8.86 -11.19 -2.39
C TYR A 55 -8.21 -9.88 -1.97
N ALA A 56 -7.03 -9.96 -1.37
CA ALA A 56 -6.30 -8.80 -0.88
C ALA A 56 -5.76 -7.97 -2.06
N SER A 57 -6.47 -6.91 -2.44
CA SER A 57 -5.93 -5.95 -3.40
C SER A 57 -4.77 -5.20 -2.76
N THR A 58 -3.62 -5.17 -3.43
CA THR A 58 -2.48 -4.36 -3.00
C THR A 58 -2.57 -3.00 -3.67
N TYR A 59 -3.12 -2.04 -2.93
CA TYR A 59 -3.36 -0.69 -3.44
C TYR A 59 -2.07 0.11 -3.63
N ASN A 60 -1.08 -0.08 -2.76
CA ASN A 60 0.21 0.58 -2.81
C ASN A 60 1.33 -0.32 -2.23
N LEU A 61 2.56 -0.07 -2.69
CA LEU A 61 3.79 -0.73 -2.25
C LEU A 61 4.89 0.33 -2.11
N ILE A 62 5.77 0.15 -1.13
CA ILE A 62 6.99 0.92 -0.92
C ILE A 62 8.20 -0.01 -1.12
N ALA A 63 9.13 0.40 -1.98
CA ALA A 63 10.41 -0.27 -2.13
C ALA A 63 11.46 0.43 -1.27
N LEU A 64 12.06 -0.30 -0.33
CA LEU A 64 13.12 0.19 0.55
C LEU A 64 14.50 -0.21 0.03
N SER A 65 14.58 -1.34 -0.67
CA SER A 65 15.72 -1.81 -1.45
C SER A 65 15.23 -2.69 -2.61
N GLN A 66 16.15 -3.25 -3.39
CA GLN A 66 15.83 -4.25 -4.41
C GLN A 66 15.16 -5.52 -3.82
N ALA A 67 15.45 -5.83 -2.55
CA ALA A 67 14.92 -7.00 -1.86
C ALA A 67 13.79 -6.66 -0.88
N GLU A 68 13.85 -5.48 -0.25
CA GLU A 68 12.97 -5.12 0.84
C GLU A 68 11.78 -4.28 0.36
N LEU A 69 10.58 -4.85 0.46
CA LEU A 69 9.32 -4.20 0.06
C LEU A 69 8.34 -4.19 1.23
N LEU A 70 7.54 -3.13 1.33
CA LEU A 70 6.45 -2.99 2.28
C LEU A 70 5.14 -2.73 1.55
N ALA A 71 4.06 -3.37 2.00
CA ALA A 71 2.72 -3.10 1.50
C ALA A 71 1.69 -3.23 2.62
N CYS A 72 0.52 -2.64 2.39
CA CYS A 72 -0.65 -2.85 3.22
C CYS A 72 -1.81 -3.38 2.40
N ASN A 73 -2.60 -4.25 3.02
CA ASN A 73 -3.82 -4.80 2.45
C ASN A 73 -4.83 -5.10 3.58
N ASN A 74 -5.89 -5.83 3.25
CA ASN A 74 -6.95 -6.19 4.20
C ASN A 74 -6.54 -7.21 5.28
N VAL A 75 -5.33 -7.79 5.22
CA VAL A 75 -4.79 -8.60 6.33
C VAL A 75 -3.88 -7.79 7.26
N GLY A 76 -3.45 -6.59 6.86
CA GLY A 76 -2.60 -5.71 7.65
C GLY A 76 -1.36 -5.25 6.87
N THR A 77 -0.23 -5.12 7.57
CA THR A 77 1.06 -4.78 6.96
C THR A 77 1.82 -6.05 6.61
N ILE A 78 2.31 -6.14 5.38
CA ILE A 78 3.16 -7.22 4.89
C ILE A 78 4.52 -6.70 4.43
N LYS A 79 5.54 -7.53 4.58
CA LYS A 79 6.92 -7.26 4.18
C LYS A 79 7.46 -8.40 3.32
N SER A 80 8.20 -8.05 2.29
CA SER A 80 9.05 -8.97 1.53
C SER A 80 10.52 -8.63 1.77
N THR A 81 11.38 -9.65 1.77
CA THR A 81 12.85 -9.51 1.84
C THR A 81 13.55 -10.19 0.65
N ASP A 82 12.80 -10.52 -0.40
CA ASP A 82 13.29 -11.21 -1.59
C ASP A 82 12.76 -10.60 -2.91
N GLY A 83 12.39 -9.31 -2.87
CA GLY A 83 11.94 -8.55 -4.04
C GLY A 83 10.50 -8.85 -4.44
N GLY A 84 9.66 -9.28 -3.49
CA GLY A 84 8.23 -9.51 -3.70
C GLY A 84 7.86 -10.96 -4.07
N LYS A 85 8.82 -11.88 -4.02
CA LYS A 85 8.59 -13.31 -4.31
C LYS A 85 7.87 -13.99 -3.15
N THR A 86 8.22 -13.66 -1.91
CA THR A 86 7.53 -14.10 -0.69
C THR A 86 7.22 -12.92 0.22
N TRP A 87 6.15 -13.08 1.01
CA TRP A 87 5.65 -12.05 1.91
C TRP A 87 5.37 -12.62 3.30
N THR A 88 5.72 -11.86 4.32
CA THR A 88 5.40 -12.14 5.72
C THR A 88 4.57 -11.01 6.30
N GLN A 89 3.53 -11.34 7.05
CA GLN A 89 2.77 -10.35 7.80
C GLN A 89 3.60 -9.85 9.00
N ILE A 90 3.73 -8.53 9.12
CA ILE A 90 4.52 -7.88 10.19
C ILE A 90 3.70 -7.01 11.14
N GLY A 91 2.45 -6.73 10.79
CA GLY A 91 1.53 -5.92 11.59
C GLY A 91 0.07 -6.18 11.25
N THR A 92 -0.82 -5.89 12.19
CA THR A 92 -2.28 -5.94 12.01
C THR A 92 -2.87 -4.55 12.24
N TYR A 93 -3.96 -4.24 11.54
CA TYR A 93 -4.81 -3.10 11.87
C TYR A 93 -6.27 -3.57 11.84
N ASN A 94 -6.85 -3.81 13.02
CA ASN A 94 -8.15 -4.46 13.18
C ASN A 94 -9.35 -3.51 13.00
N ARG A 95 -9.10 -2.27 12.57
CA ARG A 95 -10.07 -1.18 12.50
C ARG A 95 -10.37 -0.71 11.07
N GLY A 96 -9.86 -1.43 10.07
CA GLY A 96 -10.04 -1.10 8.66
C GLY A 96 -8.95 -1.67 7.76
N THR A 97 -8.98 -1.28 6.48
CA THR A 97 -7.90 -1.57 5.54
C THR A 97 -6.99 -0.37 5.41
N VAL A 98 -5.70 -0.53 5.68
CA VAL A 98 -4.69 0.49 5.33
C VAL A 98 -4.46 0.41 3.82
N GLY A 99 -4.95 1.41 3.08
CA GLY A 99 -4.94 1.42 1.62
C GLY A 99 -3.71 2.05 1.02
N TRP A 100 -3.15 3.06 1.67
CA TRP A 100 -1.97 3.75 1.18
C TRP A 100 -0.99 3.94 2.31
N ILE A 101 0.29 3.76 2.02
CA ILE A 101 1.38 4.06 2.92
C ILE A 101 2.38 4.98 2.23
N THR A 102 3.05 5.82 3.00
CA THR A 102 4.16 6.63 2.51
C THR A 102 5.23 6.73 3.58
N ARG A 103 6.50 6.69 3.15
CA ARG A 103 7.63 6.75 4.07
C ARG A 103 7.86 8.20 4.51
N LYS A 104 8.04 8.40 5.81
CA LYS A 104 8.51 9.66 6.41
C LYS A 104 10.03 9.64 6.54
N SER A 105 10.56 8.61 7.17
CA SER A 105 11.98 8.39 7.42
C SER A 105 12.24 6.89 7.66
N ASP A 106 13.36 6.54 8.29
CA ASP A 106 13.61 5.17 8.74
C ASP A 106 12.61 4.78 9.82
N ASN A 107 11.89 3.67 9.61
CA ASN A 107 10.84 3.15 10.49
C ASN A 107 9.62 4.07 10.70
N GLU A 108 9.64 5.33 10.26
CA GLU A 108 8.51 6.23 10.34
C GLU A 108 7.69 6.26 9.03
N TYR A 109 6.38 6.01 9.14
CA TYR A 109 5.46 5.93 8.01
C TYR A 109 4.13 6.60 8.33
N PHE A 110 3.48 7.13 7.30
CA PHE A 110 2.07 7.48 7.34
C PHE A 110 1.27 6.45 6.57
N GLY A 111 0.09 6.15 7.09
CA GLY A 111 -0.90 5.29 6.46
C GLY A 111 -2.21 6.04 6.30
N ALA A 112 -3.05 5.60 5.37
CA ALA A 112 -4.44 6.02 5.32
C ALA A 112 -5.37 4.85 5.13
N LEU A 113 -6.56 5.00 5.68
CA LEU A 113 -7.60 3.99 5.56
C LEU A 113 -8.27 4.06 4.19
N LYS A 114 -8.40 2.89 3.57
CA LYS A 114 -9.27 2.68 2.40
C LYS A 114 -10.71 2.43 2.81
N THR A 115 -10.90 1.75 3.93
CA THR A 115 -12.21 1.50 4.54
C THR A 115 -12.05 1.60 6.05
N ALA A 116 -12.96 2.34 6.68
CA ALA A 116 -13.10 2.38 8.13
C ALA A 116 -14.22 1.42 8.54
N VAL A 117 -14.06 0.71 9.67
CA VAL A 117 -15.14 -0.10 10.26
C VAL A 117 -15.74 0.68 11.43
N ASN A 118 -17.08 0.72 11.55
CA ASN A 118 -17.83 1.24 12.71
C ASN A 118 -17.57 2.71 13.09
N GLY A 119 -17.94 3.68 12.24
CA GLY A 119 -17.95 5.10 12.63
C GLY A 119 -16.57 5.67 12.99
N ASN A 120 -15.49 4.97 12.60
CA ASN A 120 -14.13 5.38 12.87
C ASN A 120 -13.86 6.73 12.21
N THR A 121 -13.34 7.68 12.98
CA THR A 121 -13.20 9.08 12.55
C THR A 121 -11.80 9.44 12.04
N ALA A 122 -10.81 8.58 12.27
CA ALA A 122 -9.44 8.79 11.81
C ALA A 122 -9.26 8.24 10.39
N ASN A 123 -8.86 9.10 9.45
CA ASN A 123 -8.53 8.70 8.08
C ASN A 123 -7.04 8.40 7.91
N MET A 124 -6.23 8.86 8.86
CA MET A 124 -4.77 8.88 8.79
C MET A 124 -4.17 8.14 9.97
N LEU A 125 -3.09 7.43 9.70
CA LEU A 125 -2.33 6.64 10.65
C LEU A 125 -0.86 7.07 10.62
N TYR A 126 -0.18 6.84 11.73
CA TYR A 126 1.26 7.01 11.87
C TYR A 126 1.88 5.76 12.47
N SER A 127 3.03 5.34 11.96
CA SER A 127 3.85 4.28 12.51
C SER A 127 5.26 4.82 12.72
N ASN A 128 5.90 4.41 13.80
CA ASN A 128 7.31 4.69 14.11
C ASN A 128 8.14 3.41 14.32
N ASP A 129 7.60 2.25 13.94
CA ASP A 129 8.19 0.93 14.16
C ASP A 129 8.27 0.07 12.90
N GLY A 130 8.25 0.72 11.73
CA GLY A 130 8.30 0.03 10.44
C GLY A 130 6.97 -0.61 10.05
N CYS A 131 5.86 0.06 10.33
CA CYS A 131 4.50 -0.38 10.03
C CYS A 131 4.06 -1.65 10.81
N LYS A 132 4.72 -1.97 11.93
CA LYS A 132 4.30 -3.09 12.79
C LYS A 132 3.08 -2.70 13.63
N THR A 133 3.06 -1.46 14.12
CA THR A 133 1.92 -0.86 14.80
C THR A 133 1.55 0.47 14.16
N TRP A 134 0.27 0.84 14.30
CA TRP A 134 -0.30 2.06 13.76
C TRP A 134 -1.01 2.85 14.86
N GLN A 135 -0.67 4.13 14.98
CA GLN A 135 -1.34 5.12 15.81
C GLN A 135 -2.30 5.94 14.94
N GLU A 136 -3.54 6.12 15.41
CA GLU A 136 -4.50 6.97 14.73
C GLU A 136 -4.13 8.45 14.91
N LEU A 137 -4.15 9.21 13.82
CA LEU A 137 -4.02 10.66 13.87
C LEU A 137 -5.41 11.27 13.89
N ASP A 138 -5.63 12.27 14.76
CA ASP A 138 -6.89 13.04 14.81
C ASP A 138 -6.96 14.04 13.64
N ILE A 139 -6.97 13.48 12.44
CA ILE A 139 -6.95 14.21 11.19
C ILE A 139 -8.00 13.60 10.29
N LYS A 140 -9.13 14.29 10.25
CA LYS A 140 -10.24 13.99 9.35
C LYS A 140 -9.95 14.62 7.99
N VAL A 141 -9.79 13.79 6.97
CA VAL A 141 -9.53 14.25 5.59
C VAL A 141 -10.86 14.48 4.85
N SER A 142 -11.90 13.72 5.22
CA SER A 142 -13.29 13.92 4.77
C SER A 142 -14.27 13.56 5.89
N GLU A 143 -15.42 14.25 5.89
CA GLU A 143 -16.56 13.97 6.77
C GLU A 143 -17.56 12.99 6.14
N MET A 144 -17.52 12.81 4.81
CA MET A 144 -18.47 11.98 4.06
C MET A 144 -17.88 10.63 3.66
N ASP A 145 -16.59 10.59 3.29
CA ASP A 145 -15.92 9.37 2.84
C ASP A 145 -14.50 9.28 3.42
N PRO A 146 -14.25 8.38 4.40
CA PRO A 146 -12.92 8.23 4.97
C PRO A 146 -11.90 7.61 3.99
N SER A 147 -12.33 7.14 2.81
CA SER A 147 -11.49 6.51 1.81
C SER A 147 -10.48 7.50 1.23
N VAL A 148 -9.24 7.41 1.68
CA VAL A 148 -8.13 8.11 1.05
C VAL A 148 -7.72 7.34 -0.20
N GLU A 149 -7.64 8.03 -1.33
CA GLU A 149 -7.21 7.44 -2.58
C GLU A 149 -5.69 7.39 -2.67
N ARG A 150 -4.97 8.45 -2.25
CA ARG A 150 -3.50 8.45 -2.14
C ARG A 150 -3.01 9.37 -1.03
N ILE A 151 -1.83 9.06 -0.52
CA ILE A 151 -1.05 9.94 0.35
C ILE A 151 0.32 10.16 -0.27
N TYR A 152 0.82 11.38 -0.16
CA TYR A 152 2.13 11.79 -0.61
C TYR A 152 2.91 12.44 0.53
N ASN A 153 4.21 12.16 0.58
CA ASN A 153 5.16 12.93 1.36
C ASN A 153 6.04 13.74 0.40
N PHE A 154 6.13 15.04 0.64
CA PHE A 154 7.05 15.92 -0.07
C PHE A 154 7.72 16.87 0.92
N ASN A 155 9.04 16.73 1.08
CA ASN A 155 9.86 17.53 2.00
C ASN A 155 9.33 17.55 3.45
N GLY A 156 8.91 16.38 3.95
CA GLY A 156 8.36 16.23 5.31
C GLY A 156 6.94 16.76 5.47
N LYS A 157 6.29 17.15 4.38
CA LYS A 157 4.88 17.57 4.36
C LYS A 157 4.02 16.47 3.77
N PHE A 158 2.86 16.25 4.38
CA PHE A 158 1.90 15.24 3.94
C PHE A 158 0.75 15.86 3.17
N TYR A 159 0.32 15.16 2.12
CA TYR A 159 -0.83 15.51 1.29
C TYR A 159 -1.65 14.26 1.06
N ALA A 160 -2.96 14.35 1.32
CA ALA A 160 -3.90 13.27 1.03
C ALA A 160 -4.97 13.76 0.05
N ASN A 161 -5.47 12.87 -0.79
CA ASN A 161 -6.66 13.14 -1.58
C ASN A 161 -7.74 12.11 -1.27
N THR A 162 -8.97 12.57 -1.16
CA THR A 162 -10.15 11.71 -1.00
C THR A 162 -10.96 11.74 -2.29
N ARG A 163 -11.90 10.80 -2.42
CA ARG A 163 -12.76 10.73 -3.61
C ARG A 163 -13.65 11.96 -3.76
N ASP A 164 -14.07 12.54 -2.65
CA ASP A 164 -15.02 13.65 -2.55
C ASP A 164 -14.36 15.03 -2.49
N LYS A 165 -13.09 15.10 -2.07
CA LYS A 165 -12.36 16.35 -1.95
C LYS A 165 -11.00 16.24 -2.64
N HIS A 166 -10.90 16.90 -3.79
CA HIS A 166 -9.83 16.70 -4.77
C HIS A 166 -8.39 16.90 -4.24
N ILE A 167 -8.17 17.68 -3.16
CA ILE A 167 -6.90 17.78 -2.43
C ILE A 167 -7.21 18.15 -0.98
N LEU A 168 -6.70 17.42 0.03
CA LEU A 168 -6.73 17.93 1.40
C LEU A 168 -5.47 17.70 2.25
N LYS A 169 -5.09 18.85 2.79
CA LYS A 169 -4.50 19.12 4.11
C LYS A 169 -3.01 18.83 4.26
N TYR A 170 -2.28 19.95 4.32
CA TYR A 170 -0.95 20.07 4.92
C TYR A 170 -0.98 19.66 6.38
N MET A 171 -0.05 18.80 6.78
CA MET A 171 0.18 18.40 8.17
C MET A 171 1.68 18.52 8.43
N LYS A 172 2.05 19.21 9.51
CA LYS A 172 3.44 19.48 9.92
C LYS A 172 3.92 18.41 10.90
#